data_AF-A0ABD5S098-F1
#
_entry.id   AF-A0ABD5S098-F1
#
_cell.length_a   1.000
_cell.length_b   1.000
_cell.length_c   1.000
_cell.angle_alpha   90.00
_cell.angle_beta   90.00
_cell.angle_gamma   90.00
#
_symmetry.space_group_name_H-M   'P 1'
#
loop_
_entity.id
_entity.type
_entity.pdbx_description
1 polymer ?
#
loop_
_entity_poly.entity_id
_entity_poly.type
_entity_poly.pdbx_seq_one_letter_code
_entity_poly.pdbx_strand_id
1 'polypeptide(L)' 'MSHGRDKCSRARRRTAGIHERARFLGRDPPRAEVRYVADDAELTLVLNDSLTVVESERTDR' A
#
# COMPACT_ATOMS: atom_id res chain seq x y z
N MET A 1 26.60 -21.50 -35.62
CA MET A 1 27.14 -20.16 -35.33
C MET A 1 26.24 -19.52 -34.28
N SER A 2 26.69 -19.52 -33.03
CA SER A 2 26.10 -18.74 -31.95
C SER A 2 26.24 -17.25 -32.26
N HIS A 3 25.31 -16.40 -31.81
CA HIS A 3 25.50 -15.03 -31.29
C HIS A 3 24.19 -14.24 -31.49
N GLY A 4 23.65 -13.76 -30.36
CA GLY A 4 22.48 -12.90 -30.32
C GLY A 4 22.02 -12.69 -28.89
N ARG A 5 22.94 -12.30 -28.00
CA ARG A 5 22.63 -11.90 -26.62
C ARG A 5 21.99 -10.53 -26.67
N ASP A 6 20.67 -10.48 -26.88
CA ASP A 6 19.92 -9.27 -26.57
C ASP A 6 19.84 -9.12 -25.05
N LYS A 7 20.70 -8.23 -24.57
CA LYS A 7 20.69 -7.71 -23.21
C LYS A 7 19.35 -7.00 -23.02
N CYS A 8 18.38 -7.69 -22.43
CA CYS A 8 17.22 -7.05 -21.83
C CYS A 8 17.71 -6.11 -20.70
N SER A 9 18.04 -4.89 -21.10
CA SER A 9 18.39 -3.80 -20.23
C SER A 9 17.13 -3.36 -19.49
N ARG A 10 17.07 -3.75 -18.21
CA ARG A 10 16.85 -2.81 -17.11
C ARG A 10 15.66 -1.87 -17.29
N ALA A 11 14.46 -2.41 -17.08
CA ALA A 11 13.40 -1.66 -16.42
C ALA A 11 13.11 -2.38 -15.10
N ARG A 12 13.94 -2.14 -14.07
CA ARG A 12 13.48 -2.33 -12.70
C ARG A 12 12.41 -1.27 -12.49
N ARG A 13 11.15 -1.58 -12.84
CA ARG A 13 10.02 -0.87 -12.27
C ARG A 13 10.21 -1.01 -10.77
N ARG A 14 10.67 0.06 -10.13
CA ARG A 14 10.44 0.25 -8.71
C ARG A 14 8.93 0.36 -8.60
N THR A 15 8.26 -0.77 -8.43
CA THR A 15 7.03 -0.75 -7.65
C THR A 15 7.48 -0.28 -6.28
N ALA A 16 7.41 1.03 -6.05
CA ALA A 16 7.47 1.63 -4.73
C ALA A 16 6.60 0.75 -3.84
N GLY A 17 7.22 0.18 -2.80
CA GLY A 17 6.63 -0.93 -2.06
C GLY A 17 5.30 -0.49 -1.47
N ILE A 18 4.21 -0.94 -2.06
CA ILE A 18 2.87 -0.81 -1.49
C ILE A 18 2.88 -1.72 -0.25
N HIS A 19 3.31 -1.17 0.88
CA HIS A 19 3.28 -1.86 2.16
C HIS A 19 1.92 -1.67 2.78
N GLU A 20 0.98 -2.52 2.38
CA GLU A 20 -0.35 -2.60 2.99
C GLU A 20 -0.24 -3.30 4.35
N ARG A 21 -0.68 -2.62 5.41
CA ARG A 21 -0.91 -3.25 6.72
C ARG A 21 -2.35 -3.03 7.10
N ALA A 22 -3.08 -4.13 7.28
CA ALA A 22 -4.40 -4.13 7.88
C ALA A 22 -4.28 -4.59 9.34
N ARG A 23 -4.86 -3.82 10.27
CA ARG A 23 -4.99 -4.24 11.67
C ARG A 23 -6.40 -4.04 12.18
N PHE A 24 -6.80 -4.91 13.09
CA PHE A 24 -8.09 -4.82 13.75
C PHE A 24 -8.00 -3.91 14.98
N LEU A 25 -8.89 -2.93 15.11
CA LEU A 25 -8.87 -1.93 16.19
C LEU A 25 -9.84 -2.27 17.33
N GLY A 26 -10.96 -2.95 17.06
CA GLY A 26 -11.97 -3.24 18.07
C GLY A 26 -13.23 -3.90 17.49
N ARG A 27 -14.00 -4.62 18.31
CA ARG A 27 -15.17 -5.43 17.89
C ARG A 27 -16.53 -4.77 18.04
N ASP A 28 -16.65 -3.68 18.80
CA ASP A 28 -17.95 -3.03 19.03
C ASP A 28 -17.82 -1.50 19.21
N PRO A 29 -18.12 -0.71 18.15
CA PRO A 29 -18.41 -1.19 16.80
C PRO A 29 -17.13 -1.77 16.15
N PRO A 30 -17.25 -2.71 15.18
CA PRO A 30 -16.09 -3.24 14.48
C PRO A 30 -15.31 -2.14 13.77
N ARG A 31 -13.99 -2.14 13.94
CA ARG A 31 -13.09 -1.18 13.32
C ARG A 31 -11.83 -1.87 12.81
N ALA A 32 -11.42 -1.52 11.60
CA ALA A 32 -10.17 -1.94 11.01
C ALA A 32 -9.40 -0.73 10.52
N GLU A 33 -8.08 -0.75 10.67
CA GLU A 33 -7.19 0.25 10.10
C GLU A 33 -6.45 -0.35 8.91
N VAL A 34 -6.38 0.39 7.81
CA VAL A 34 -5.58 0.09 6.64
C VAL A 34 -4.56 1.20 6.46
N ARG A 35 -3.29 0.83 6.44
CA ARG A 35 -2.18 1.75 6.18
C ARG A 35 -1.60 1.47 4.81
N TYR A 36 -1.51 2.52 4.01
CA TYR A 36 -0.90 2.55 2.69
C TYR A 36 0.30 3.50 2.71
N VAL A 37 1.47 3.02 2.30
CA VAL A 37 2.70 3.82 2.28
C VAL A 37 3.21 3.88 0.84
N ALA A 38 3.38 5.09 0.33
CA ALA A 38 4.07 5.42 -0.91
C ALA A 38 5.40 6.12 -0.62
N ASP A 39 6.19 6.39 -1.65
CA ASP A 39 7.54 6.98 -1.51
C ASP A 39 7.51 8.38 -0.87
N ASP A 40 6.45 9.15 -1.10
CA ASP A 40 6.28 10.57 -0.73
C ASP A 40 5.15 10.82 0.28
N ALA A 41 4.31 9.83 0.53
CA ALA A 41 3.14 10.00 1.37
C ALA A 41 2.72 8.70 2.07
N GLU A 42 2.03 8.87 3.18
CA GLU A 42 1.40 7.82 3.95
C GLU A 42 -0.10 8.14 4.12
N LEU A 43 -0.94 7.14 3.88
CA LEU A 43 -2.39 7.21 4.04
C LEU A 43 -2.84 6.15 5.05
N THR A 44 -3.51 6.58 6.10
CA THR A 44 -4.14 5.71 7.10
C THR A 44 -5.64 5.87 7.00
N LEU A 45 -6.36 4.75 6.84
CA LEU A 45 -7.81 4.69 6.73
C LEU A 45 -8.38 3.83 7.86
N VAL A 46 -9.43 4.31 8.52
CA VAL A 46 -10.22 3.50 9.45
C VAL A 46 -11.54 3.13 8.79
N LEU A 47 -11.81 1.84 8.73
CA LEU A 47 -13.00 1.23 8.16
C LEU A 47 -13.92 0.72 9.27
N ASN A 48 -15.23 0.81 9.08
CA ASN A 48 -16.21 0.12 9.91
C ASN A 48 -16.50 -1.31 9.40
N ASP A 49 -17.45 -1.97 10.05
CA ASP A 49 -17.98 -3.30 9.71
C ASP A 49 -18.55 -3.40 8.29
N SER A 50 -19.09 -2.31 7.77
CA SER A 50 -19.59 -2.19 6.40
C SER A 50 -18.50 -1.87 5.36
N LEU A 51 -17.22 -1.90 5.75
CA LEU A 51 -16.07 -1.51 4.93
C LEU A 51 -16.13 -0.07 4.40
N THR A 52 -16.85 0.81 5.10
CA THR A 52 -16.89 2.24 4.78
C THR A 52 -15.82 2.98 5.57
N VAL A 53 -15.18 3.96 4.94
CA VAL A 53 -14.18 4.83 5.58
C VAL A 53 -14.90 5.76 6.56
N VAL A 54 -14.52 5.68 7.83
CA VAL A 54 -15.04 6.54 8.90
C VAL A 54 -14.01 7.58 9.35
N GLU A 55 -12.72 7.29 9.17
CA GLU A 55 -11.62 8.24 9.43
C GLU A 55 -10.52 8.06 8.38
N SER A 56 -9.85 9.16 8.03
CA SER A 56 -8.74 9.16 7.09
C SER A 56 -7.69 10.19 7.49
N GLU A 57 -6.43 9.79 7.50
CA GLU A 57 -5.29 10.67 7.75
C GLU A 57 -4.25 10.51 6.64
N ARG A 58 -3.77 11.64 6.11
CA ARG A 58 -2.67 11.68 5.14
C ARG A 58 -1.51 12.46 5.73
N THR A 59 -0.32 11.89 5.59
CA THR A 59 0.94 12.51 6.01
C THR A 59 1.92 12.48 4.85
N ASP A 60 2.34 13.66 4.38
CA ASP A 60 3.42 13.78 3.38
C ASP A 60 4.80 13.60 4.08
N ARG A 61 5.76 12.96 3.42
CA ARG A 61 7.09 12.61 3.98
C ARG A 61 8.25 13.45 3.46
#